data_AF-A0A919M359-F1
#
_entry.id   AF-A0A919M359-F1
#
_cell.length_a   1.000
_cell.length_b   1.000
_cell.length_c   1.000
_cell.angle_alpha   90.00
_cell.angle_beta   90.00
_cell.angle_gamma   90.00
#
_symmetry.space_group_name_H-M   'P 1'
#
loop_
_entity.id
_entity.type
_entity.pdbx_description
1 polymer ?
#
loop_
_entity_poly.entity_id
_entity_poly.type
_entity_poly.pdbx_seq_one_letter_code
_entity_poly.pdbx_strand_id
1 'polypeptide(L)' 'MSDARSAPLYCPYCGEEDLRPNESSHGAWECHSCARVFTVKFNGLLSKGATS' A
#
# COMPACT_ATOMS: atom_id res chain seq x y z
N MET A 1 -8.50 18.36 -5.77
CA MET A 1 -7.81 17.40 -6.65
C MET A 1 -7.21 16.35 -5.76
N SER A 2 -7.81 15.16 -5.69
CA SER A 2 -7.29 14.06 -4.87
C SER A 2 -5.86 13.77 -5.32
N ASP A 3 -4.92 13.86 -4.39
CA ASP A 3 -3.52 13.47 -4.57
C ASP A 3 -3.54 11.99 -4.99
N ALA A 4 -3.48 11.72 -6.30
CA ALA A 4 -3.86 10.44 -6.89
C ALA A 4 -2.80 9.36 -6.59
N ARG A 5 -2.77 8.85 -5.35
CA ARG A 5 -2.16 7.58 -5.01
C ARG A 5 -3.18 6.49 -5.26
N SER A 6 -2.83 5.49 -6.06
CA SER A 6 -3.68 4.30 -6.19
C SER A 6 -3.87 3.66 -4.83
N ALA A 7 -5.13 3.39 -4.49
CA ALA A 7 -5.43 2.54 -3.35
C ALA A 7 -4.87 1.12 -3.61
N PRO A 8 -4.30 0.43 -2.60
CA PRO A 8 -4.12 -1.00 -2.67
C PRO A 8 -5.49 -1.66 -2.84
N LEU A 9 -5.59 -2.64 -3.74
CA LEU A 9 -6.84 -3.36 -3.98
C LEU A 9 -7.00 -4.54 -3.01
N TYR A 10 -5.90 -5.21 -2.65
CA TYR A 10 -5.93 -6.43 -1.83
C TYR A 10 -5.00 -6.32 -0.62
N CYS A 11 -5.44 -6.83 0.52
CA CYS A 11 -4.61 -6.94 1.71
C CYS A 11 -3.43 -7.89 1.46
N PRO A 12 -2.16 -7.45 1.65
CA PRO A 12 -1.00 -8.30 1.39
C PRO A 12 -0.90 -9.50 2.36
N TYR A 13 -1.71 -9.53 3.42
CA TYR A 13 -1.69 -10.59 4.43
C TYR A 13 -2.83 -11.60 4.31
N CYS A 14 -4.02 -11.20 3.86
CA CYS A 14 -5.19 -12.10 3.80
C CYS A 14 -5.88 -12.15 2.44
N GLY A 15 -5.52 -11.28 1.49
CA GLY A 15 -6.14 -11.25 0.17
C GLY A 15 -7.51 -10.56 0.10
N GLU A 16 -8.06 -10.09 1.22
CA GLU A 16 -9.35 -9.38 1.26
C GLU A 16 -9.23 -7.93 0.78
N GLU A 17 -10.33 -7.39 0.25
CA GLU A 17 -10.40 -6.05 -0.35
C GLU A 17 -10.92 -4.97 0.63
N ASP A 18 -11.29 -5.35 1.86
CA ASP A 18 -11.82 -4.40 2.84
C ASP A 18 -10.72 -3.57 3.50
N LEU A 19 -10.14 -2.69 2.69
CA LEU A 19 -9.03 -1.79 3.02
C LEU A 19 -9.53 -0.36 3.21
N ARG A 20 -9.03 0.32 4.24
CA ARG A 20 -9.30 1.75 4.51
C ARG A 20 -8.01 2.50 4.81
N PRO A 21 -7.93 3.81 4.50
CA PRO A 21 -6.83 4.64 4.97
C PRO A 21 -6.74 4.63 6.50
N ASN A 22 -5.53 4.67 7.04
CA ASN A 22 -5.29 4.73 8.48
C ASN A 22 -4.35 5.89 8.82
N GLU A 23 -4.61 6.58 9.93
CA GLU A 23 -3.90 7.80 10.31
C GLU A 23 -2.52 7.56 10.96
N SER A 24 -2.12 6.30 11.16
CA SER A 24 -0.84 5.97 11.83
C SER A 24 0.39 6.49 11.09
N SER A 25 0.33 6.62 9.75
CA SER A 25 1.40 7.22 8.95
C SER A 25 0.92 7.60 7.55
N HIS A 26 1.70 8.43 6.85
CA HIS A 26 1.43 8.74 5.44
C HIS A 26 1.43 7.46 4.58
N GLY A 27 0.32 7.21 3.88
CA GLY A 27 0.14 6.00 3.09
C GLY A 27 -0.14 4.73 3.91
N ALA A 28 -0.52 4.86 5.18
CA ALA A 28 -1.00 3.73 5.97
C ALA A 28 -2.42 3.30 5.57
N TRP A 29 -2.63 1.99 5.64
CA TRP A 29 -3.87 1.30 5.34
C TRP A 29 -4.14 0.27 6.43
N GLU A 30 -5.40 0.09 6.76
CA GLU A 30 -5.88 -0.97 7.63
C GLU A 30 -6.76 -1.94 6.83
N CYS A 31 -6.65 -3.23 7.16
CA CYS A 31 -7.57 -4.26 6.69
C CYS A 31 -8.55 -4.63 7.79
N HIS A 32 -9.85 -4.43 7.54
CA HIS A 32 -10.89 -4.76 8.52
C HIS A 32 -11.10 -6.27 8.67
N SER A 33 -10.86 -7.06 7.63
CA SER A 33 -11.02 -8.53 7.69
C SER A 33 -10.02 -9.24 8.59
N CYS A 34 -8.78 -8.72 8.72
CA CYS A 34 -7.73 -9.36 9.51
C CYS A 34 -7.05 -8.44 10.55
N ALA A 35 -7.58 -7.23 10.74
CA ALA A 35 -7.14 -6.23 11.71
C ALA A 35 -5.65 -5.82 11.64
N ARG A 36 -5.02 -5.92 10.46
CA ARG A 36 -3.62 -5.51 10.26
C ARG A 36 -3.54 -4.12 9.65
N VAL A 37 -2.57 -3.34 10.13
CA VAL A 37 -2.18 -2.04 9.59
C VAL A 37 -0.84 -2.16 8.86
N PHE A 38 -0.72 -1.56 7.68
CA PHE A 38 0.50 -1.56 6.86
C PHE A 38 0.66 -0.24 6.10
N THR A 39 1.87 0.06 5.63
CA THR A 39 2.14 1.29 4.87
C THR A 39 2.56 0.96 3.44
N VAL A 40 1.93 1.61 2.46
CA VAL A 40 2.36 1.57 1.06
C VAL A 40 3.27 2.74 0.77
N LYS A 41 4.45 2.47 0.19
CA LYS A 41 5.47 3.48 -0.14
C LYS A 41 5.92 3.35 -1.59
N PHE A 42 6.01 4.47 -2.30
CA PHE A 42 6.70 4.53 -3.58
C PHE A 42 8.21 4.65 -3.31
N ASN A 43 8.98 3.63 -3.67
CA ASN A 43 10.42 3.59 -3.40
C ASN A 43 11.26 4.18 -4.55
N GLY A 44 10.69 4.32 -5.75
CA GLY A 44 11.41 4.76 -6.96
C GLY A 44 11.18 3.80 -8.14
N LEU A 45 11.86 4.08 -9.25
CA LEU A 45 11.85 3.23 -10.44
C LEU A 45 13.01 2.24 -10.39
N LEU A 46 12.76 0.99 -10.80
CA LEU A 46 13.82 0.00 -10.95
C LEU A 46 14.75 0.39 -12.11
N SER A 47 16.07 0.38 -11.89
CA SER A 47 17.04 0.54 -12.96
C SER A 47 17.03 -0.71 -13.85
N LYS A 48 16.50 -0.59 -15.06
CA LYS A 48 16.53 -1.69 -16.03
C LYS A 48 17.90 -1.70 -16.72
N GLY A 49 18.88 -2.40 -16.14
CA GLY A 49 20.16 -2.73 -16.80
C GLY A 49 21.44 -2.18 -16.16
N ALA A 50 21.81 -2.67 -14.97
CA ALA A 50 23.22 -2.78 -14.59
C ALA A 50 23.58 -4.27 -14.53
N THR A 51 23.78 -4.87 -15.70
CA THR A 51 24.56 -6.10 -15.81
C THR A 51 25.96 -5.78 -15.29
N SER A 52 26.37 -6.44 -14.21
CA SER A 52 27.80 -6.56 -13.87
C SER A 52 28.54 -7.31 -14.97
#